data_AF-A0A0D2GKF9-F1
#
_entry.id   AF-A0A0D2GKF9-F1
#
_cell.length_a   1.000
_cell.length_b   1.000
_cell.length_c   1.000
_cell.angle_alpha   90.00
_cell.angle_beta   90.00
_cell.angle_gamma   90.00
#
_symmetry.space_group_name_H-M   'P 1'
#
loop_
_entity.id
_entity.type
_entity.pdbx_description
1 polymer ?
#
loop_
_entity_poly.entity_id
_entity_poly.type
_entity_poly.pdbx_seq_one_letter_code
_entity_poly.pdbx_strand_id
1 'polypeptide(L)'
;MGPDHGVLGATFKVTRALQMASMIAVIGITANFISEMVNAGATPPSVLVAILSIVCIAVLYCAITVILYFDNILPFLISTGIDALFLIALIVVSVVVGKPLSYLNCVILDEISNATSSAYDFTSALGNSLNKGGKVNYSQWIGTSKATCLEMKSIWGLSIALCILFTFSAVSTVCLWKRTKKSSADKNEA
;
A
#
# COMPACT_ATOMS: atom_id res chain seq x y z
N MET A 1 9.45 -23.03 -12.40
CA MET A 1 8.54 -23.74 -13.33
C MET A 1 7.13 -23.46 -12.88
N GLY A 2 6.38 -22.63 -13.60
CA GLY A 2 4.96 -22.35 -13.35
C GLY A 2 4.26 -22.29 -14.70
N PRO A 3 2.92 -22.32 -14.76
CA PRO A 3 2.18 -22.54 -16.00
C PRO A 3 2.61 -21.58 -17.12
N ASP A 4 2.82 -22.12 -18.33
CA ASP A 4 3.19 -21.37 -19.53
C ASP A 4 2.01 -20.55 -20.05
N HIS A 5 1.52 -19.61 -19.24
CA HIS A 5 0.60 -18.56 -19.67
C HIS A 5 1.30 -17.49 -20.56
N GLY A 6 2.53 -17.77 -21.00
CA GLY A 6 3.39 -16.86 -21.75
C GLY A 6 3.67 -15.56 -20.99
N VAL A 7 3.86 -14.48 -21.74
CA VAL A 7 4.19 -13.15 -21.21
C VAL A 7 3.16 -12.64 -20.20
N LEU A 8 1.86 -12.90 -20.41
CA LEU A 8 0.80 -12.46 -19.48
C LEU A 8 0.95 -13.06 -18.08
N GLY A 9 1.30 -14.35 -18.02
CA GLY A 9 1.55 -15.03 -16.76
C GLY A 9 2.82 -14.56 -16.06
N ALA A 10 3.86 -14.23 -16.84
CA ALA A 10 5.06 -13.62 -16.31
C ALA A 10 4.76 -12.24 -15.71
N THR A 11 4.00 -11.40 -16.43
CA THR A 11 3.57 -10.08 -15.94
C THR A 11 2.80 -10.20 -14.63
N PHE A 12 1.81 -11.11 -14.53
CA PHE A 12 1.04 -11.32 -13.30
C PHE A 12 1.94 -11.67 -12.10
N LYS A 13 2.89 -12.59 -12.28
CA LYS A 13 3.84 -12.97 -11.22
C LYS A 13 4.72 -11.78 -10.79
N VAL A 14 5.25 -11.02 -11.75
CA VAL A 14 6.11 -9.86 -11.46
C VAL A 14 5.31 -8.77 -10.74
N THR A 15 4.09 -8.48 -11.19
CA THR A 15 3.22 -7.49 -10.52
C THR A 15 2.88 -7.92 -9.10
N ARG A 16 2.60 -9.21 -8.86
CA ARG A 16 2.33 -9.74 -7.51
C ARG A 16 3.55 -9.63 -6.60
N ALA A 17 4.72 -9.97 -7.10
CA ALA A 17 5.97 -9.84 -6.33
C ALA A 17 6.22 -8.39 -5.92
N LEU A 18 6.07 -7.44 -6.86
CA LEU A 18 6.25 -6.02 -6.58
C LEU A 18 5.18 -5.47 -5.64
N GLN A 19 3.92 -5.88 -5.79
CA GLN A 19 2.84 -5.54 -4.84
C GLN A 19 3.20 -5.98 -3.43
N MET A 20 3.63 -7.24 -3.24
CA MET A 20 4.00 -7.76 -1.93
C MET A 20 5.17 -6.97 -1.33
N ALA A 21 6.23 -6.73 -2.10
CA ALA A 21 7.38 -5.96 -1.63
C ALA A 21 7.00 -4.54 -1.21
N SER A 22 6.21 -3.82 -2.04
CA SER A 22 5.73 -2.47 -1.72
C SER A 22 4.84 -2.45 -0.48
N MET A 23 3.94 -3.42 -0.32
CA MET A 23 3.07 -3.48 0.86
C MET A 23 3.84 -3.83 2.13
N ILE A 24 4.84 -4.71 2.09
CA ILE A 24 5.71 -5.00 3.23
C ILE A 24 6.45 -3.74 3.68
N ALA A 25 6.94 -2.92 2.75
CA ALA A 25 7.55 -1.63 3.07
C ALA A 25 6.55 -0.68 3.74
N VAL A 26 5.31 -0.55 3.22
CA VAL A 26 4.26 0.27 3.84
C VAL A 26 3.91 -0.23 5.25
N ILE A 27 3.82 -1.56 5.45
CA ILE A 27 3.60 -2.17 6.76
C ILE A 27 4.72 -1.79 7.72
N GLY A 28 5.98 -1.93 7.32
CA GLY A 28 7.13 -1.62 8.16
C GLY A 28 7.13 -0.17 8.65
N ILE A 29 6.96 0.78 7.72
CA ILE A 29 6.93 2.22 8.06
C ILE A 29 5.72 2.54 8.95
N THR A 30 4.53 2.06 8.59
CA THR A 30 3.30 2.36 9.33
C THR A 30 3.30 1.72 10.73
N ALA A 31 3.79 0.50 10.86
CA ALA A 31 3.92 -0.18 12.14
C ALA A 31 4.94 0.51 13.05
N ASN A 32 6.05 1.01 12.49
CA ASN A 32 7.03 1.79 13.26
C ASN A 32 6.39 3.06 13.85
N PHE A 33 5.69 3.84 13.03
CA PHE A 33 4.97 5.03 13.51
C PHE A 33 3.95 4.72 14.60
N ILE A 34 3.16 3.65 14.43
CA ILE A 34 2.18 3.25 15.43
C ILE A 34 2.87 2.84 16.74
N SER A 35 3.96 2.08 16.66
CA SER A 35 4.75 1.66 17.82
C SER A 35 5.29 2.88 18.60
N GLU A 36 5.91 3.84 17.91
CA GLU A 36 6.45 5.05 18.52
C GLU A 36 5.35 5.92 19.16
N MET A 37 4.20 6.09 18.50
CA MET A 37 3.07 6.82 19.07
C MET A 37 2.53 6.15 20.33
N VAL A 38 2.35 4.83 20.31
CA VAL A 38 1.83 4.07 21.46
C VAL A 38 2.81 4.11 22.63
N ASN A 39 4.12 3.98 22.37
CA ASN A 39 5.15 4.08 23.39
C ASN A 39 5.21 5.48 24.03
N ALA A 40 4.88 6.52 23.28
CA ALA A 40 4.74 7.89 23.77
C ALA A 40 3.38 8.18 24.44
N GLY A 41 2.50 7.18 24.61
CA GLY A 41 1.18 7.34 25.20
C GLY A 41 0.17 8.10 24.32
N ALA A 42 0.47 8.26 23.03
CA ALA A 42 -0.39 8.91 22.06
C ALA A 42 -1.29 7.91 21.34
N THR A 43 -2.49 8.35 20.95
CA THR A 43 -3.38 7.56 20.09
C THR A 43 -3.07 7.82 18.62
N PRO A 44 -2.69 6.78 17.84
CA PRO A 44 -2.37 6.95 16.43
C PRO A 44 -3.55 7.51 15.62
N PRO A 45 -3.28 8.29 14.56
CA PRO A 45 -4.33 8.78 13.69
C PRO A 45 -4.99 7.60 12.94
N SER A 46 -6.31 7.68 12.76
CA SER A 46 -7.10 6.62 12.10
C SER A 46 -6.63 6.29 10.68
N VAL A 47 -6.01 7.26 10.00
CA VAL A 47 -5.45 7.08 8.65
C VAL A 47 -4.37 5.99 8.65
N LEU A 48 -3.44 6.00 9.62
CA LEU A 48 -2.36 4.99 9.69
C LEU A 48 -2.92 3.61 10.03
N VAL A 49 -3.88 3.54 10.97
CA VAL A 49 -4.54 2.29 11.34
C VAL A 49 -5.30 1.69 10.15
N ALA A 50 -6.00 2.53 9.38
CA ALA A 50 -6.72 2.11 8.18
C ALA A 50 -5.77 1.60 7.09
N ILE A 51 -4.66 2.31 6.83
CA ILE A 51 -3.63 1.87 5.88
C ILE A 51 -3.12 0.50 6.29
N LEU A 52 -2.65 0.34 7.54
CA LEU A 52 -2.08 -0.90 8.05
C LEU A 52 -3.05 -2.07 7.88
N SER A 53 -4.32 -1.87 8.23
CA SER A 53 -5.37 -2.88 8.07
C SER A 53 -5.53 -3.31 6.60
N ILE A 54 -5.69 -2.34 5.69
CA ILE A 54 -5.87 -2.61 4.24
C ILE A 54 -4.66 -3.35 3.68
N VAL A 55 -3.43 -2.89 3.96
CA VAL A 55 -2.22 -3.50 3.39
C VAL A 55 -1.94 -4.88 3.96
N CYS A 56 -2.25 -5.14 5.23
CA CYS A 56 -2.12 -6.48 5.82
C CYS A 56 -3.04 -7.49 5.12
N ILE A 57 -4.32 -7.12 4.91
CA ILE A 57 -5.27 -7.98 4.19
C ILE A 57 -4.83 -8.16 2.73
N ALA A 58 -4.36 -7.10 2.09
CA ALA A 58 -3.88 -7.14 0.71
C ALA A 58 -2.64 -8.04 0.53
N VAL A 59 -1.69 -8.04 1.47
CA VAL A 59 -0.53 -8.95 1.44
C VAL A 59 -0.97 -10.40 1.53
N LEU A 60 -1.88 -10.73 2.45
CA LEU A 60 -2.41 -12.09 2.57
C LEU A 60 -3.13 -12.53 1.30
N TYR A 61 -3.94 -11.64 0.72
CA TYR A 61 -4.60 -11.89 -0.57
C TYR A 61 -3.59 -12.13 -1.71
N CYS A 62 -2.54 -11.31 -1.81
CA CYS A 62 -1.48 -11.51 -2.80
C CYS A 62 -0.75 -12.84 -2.60
N ALA A 63 -0.46 -13.23 -1.36
CA ALA A 63 0.19 -14.53 -1.07
C ALA A 63 -0.70 -15.71 -1.51
N ILE A 64 -1.99 -15.68 -1.14
CA ILE A 64 -2.96 -16.72 -1.51
C ILE A 64 -3.10 -16.80 -3.03
N THR A 65 -3.28 -15.66 -3.71
CA THR A 65 -3.45 -15.65 -5.18
C THR A 65 -2.20 -16.11 -5.92
N VAL A 66 -1.01 -15.85 -5.39
CA VAL A 66 0.24 -16.39 -5.96
C VAL A 66 0.27 -17.92 -5.86
N ILE A 67 -0.11 -18.49 -4.70
CA ILE A 67 -0.18 -19.96 -4.52
C ILE A 67 -1.20 -20.56 -5.48
N LEU A 68 -2.43 -20.04 -5.50
CA LEU A 68 -3.51 -20.51 -6.39
C LEU A 68 -3.15 -20.39 -7.87
N TYR A 69 -2.34 -19.40 -8.24
CA TYR A 69 -1.84 -19.23 -9.60
C TYR A 69 -0.80 -20.31 -9.96
N PHE A 70 0.09 -20.66 -9.04
CA PHE A 70 1.03 -21.77 -9.25
C PHE A 70 0.31 -23.12 -9.39
N ASP A 71 -0.78 -23.30 -8.65
CA ASP A 71 -1.63 -24.50 -8.72
C ASP A 71 -2.60 -24.50 -9.92
N ASN A 72 -2.62 -23.45 -10.75
CA ASN A 72 -3.51 -23.29 -11.92
C ASN A 72 -5.01 -23.41 -11.61
N ILE A 73 -5.40 -23.17 -10.35
CA ILE A 73 -6.80 -23.18 -9.89
C ILE A 73 -7.34 -21.77 -9.59
N LEU A 74 -6.56 -20.73 -9.91
CA LEU A 74 -6.94 -19.34 -9.64
C LEU A 74 -8.23 -18.98 -10.40
N PRO A 75 -9.33 -18.61 -9.71
CA PRO A 75 -10.53 -18.12 -10.37
C PRO A 75 -10.29 -16.70 -10.88
N PHE A 76 -9.79 -16.56 -12.12
CA PHE A 76 -9.37 -15.28 -12.71
C PHE A 76 -10.44 -14.17 -12.62
N LEU A 77 -11.72 -14.52 -12.77
CA LEU A 77 -12.83 -13.55 -12.68
C LEU A 77 -13.01 -12.99 -11.26
N ILE A 78 -12.95 -13.85 -10.25
CA ILE A 78 -13.05 -13.44 -8.84
C ILE A 78 -11.81 -12.61 -8.46
N SER A 79 -10.63 -13.06 -8.89
CA SER A 79 -9.38 -12.32 -8.64
C SER A 79 -9.40 -10.92 -9.26
N THR A 80 -9.96 -10.76 -10.46
CA THR A 80 -10.17 -9.43 -11.07
C THR A 80 -11.04 -8.54 -10.17
N GLY A 81 -12.14 -9.08 -9.65
CA GLY A 81 -13.04 -8.33 -8.77
C GLY A 81 -12.38 -7.89 -7.47
N ILE A 82 -11.58 -8.76 -6.85
CA ILE A 82 -10.84 -8.43 -5.62
C ILE A 82 -9.72 -7.42 -5.91
N ASP A 83 -9.01 -7.54 -7.03
CA ASP A 83 -8.00 -6.56 -7.46
C ASP A 83 -8.61 -5.16 -7.64
N ALA A 84 -9.80 -5.08 -8.25
CA ALA A 84 -10.53 -3.83 -8.38
C ALA A 84 -10.94 -3.24 -7.02
N LEU A 85 -11.33 -4.08 -6.06
CA LEU A 85 -11.66 -3.64 -4.70
C LEU A 85 -10.44 -3.04 -3.98
N PHE A 86 -9.28 -3.70 -4.04
CA PHE A 86 -8.04 -3.15 -3.48
C PHE A 86 -7.59 -1.88 -4.18
N LEU A 87 -7.77 -1.80 -5.50
CA LEU A 87 -7.50 -0.59 -6.27
C LEU A 87 -8.36 0.59 -5.78
N ILE A 88 -9.67 0.39 -5.56
CA ILE A 88 -10.54 1.43 -5.01
C ILE A 88 -10.07 1.84 -3.60
N ALA A 89 -9.77 0.87 -2.74
CA ALA A 89 -9.27 1.15 -1.39
C ALA A 89 -7.97 1.97 -1.39
N LEU A 90 -7.02 1.63 -2.26
CA LEU A 90 -5.75 2.34 -2.40
C LEU A 90 -5.91 3.72 -3.04
N ILE A 91 -6.88 3.92 -3.92
CA ILE A 91 -7.23 5.26 -4.42
C ILE A 91 -7.70 6.13 -3.25
N VAL A 92 -8.60 5.62 -2.40
CA VAL A 92 -9.08 6.35 -1.22
C VAL A 92 -7.92 6.68 -0.29
N VAL A 93 -7.03 5.72 0.01
CA VAL A 93 -5.82 5.96 0.80
C VAL A 93 -4.96 7.05 0.17
N SER A 94 -4.68 6.97 -1.13
CA SER A 94 -3.84 7.94 -1.85
C SER A 94 -4.42 9.36 -1.79
N VAL A 95 -5.74 9.50 -1.85
CA VAL A 95 -6.43 10.79 -1.73
C VAL A 95 -6.40 11.31 -0.30
N VAL A 96 -6.71 10.47 0.70
CA VAL A 96 -6.76 10.89 2.11
C VAL A 96 -5.37 11.28 2.62
N VAL A 97 -4.35 10.47 2.31
CA VAL A 97 -2.95 10.74 2.67
C VAL A 97 -2.40 11.92 1.88
N GLY A 98 -2.69 11.97 0.58
CA GLY A 98 -2.14 12.95 -0.34
C GLY A 98 -2.66 14.37 -0.12
N LYS A 99 -3.91 14.56 0.35
CA LYS A 99 -4.52 15.88 0.55
C LYS A 99 -3.65 16.84 1.36
N PRO A 100 -3.26 16.57 2.61
CA PRO A 100 -2.40 17.48 3.37
C PRO A 100 -0.93 17.40 2.93
N LEU A 101 -0.49 16.23 2.46
CA LEU A 101 0.91 15.97 2.11
C LEU A 101 1.36 16.67 0.83
N SER A 102 0.45 16.85 -0.12
CA SER A 102 0.70 17.55 -1.39
C SER A 102 1.08 19.02 -1.21
N TYR A 103 0.68 19.64 -0.09
CA TYR A 103 1.03 21.03 0.23
C TYR A 103 2.32 21.15 1.04
N LEU A 104 2.90 20.02 1.47
CA LEU A 104 3.99 20.03 2.44
C LEU A 104 5.35 19.87 1.75
N ASN A 105 6.26 20.81 2.03
CA ASN A 105 7.64 20.76 1.56
C ASN A 105 8.57 20.28 2.68
N CYS A 106 8.93 18.99 2.65
CA CYS A 106 9.73 18.36 3.71
C CYS A 106 11.14 18.97 3.87
N VAL A 107 11.67 19.67 2.85
CA VAL A 107 13.01 20.28 2.93
C VAL A 107 13.02 21.49 3.86
N ILE A 108 11.95 22.29 3.84
CA ILE A 108 11.83 23.50 4.67
C ILE A 108 11.70 23.15 6.16
N LEU A 109 11.18 21.96 6.49
CA LEU A 109 11.07 21.49 7.87
C LEU A 109 12.43 21.26 8.53
N ASP A 110 13.47 20.93 7.75
CA ASP A 110 14.85 20.78 8.23
C ASP A 110 15.44 22.12 8.65
N GLU A 111 15.17 23.18 7.88
CA GLU A 111 15.68 24.51 8.16
C GLU A 111 15.09 25.09 9.45
N ILE A 112 13.89 24.62 9.84
CA ILE A 112 13.24 24.99 11.10
C ILE A 112 13.72 24.11 12.26
N SER A 113 14.06 22.84 12.01
CA SER A 113 14.42 21.86 13.04
C SER A 113 15.93 21.62 13.04
N ASN A 114 16.67 22.43 13.80
CA ASN A 114 18.12 22.28 13.99
C ASN A 114 18.52 20.84 14.38
N ALA A 115 19.16 20.15 13.43
CA ALA A 115 19.82 18.85 13.48
C ALA A 115 19.97 18.17 14.87
N THR A 116 19.13 17.18 15.18
CA THR A 116 19.34 16.14 16.22
C THR A 116 18.67 14.83 15.77
N SER A 117 18.96 13.69 16.40
CA SER A 117 18.56 12.34 15.96
C SER A 117 17.04 12.16 15.73
N SER A 118 16.69 11.32 14.74
CA SER A 118 15.32 11.05 14.27
C SER A 118 14.29 10.73 15.35
N ALA A 119 14.67 9.97 16.38
CA ALA A 119 13.76 9.62 17.48
C ALA A 119 13.37 10.82 18.36
N TYR A 120 14.30 11.76 18.56
CA TYR A 120 14.05 12.98 19.35
C TYR A 120 13.14 13.96 18.58
N ASP A 121 13.38 14.10 17.27
CA ASP A 121 12.53 14.89 16.38
C ASP A 121 11.11 14.35 16.35
N PHE A 122 10.95 13.02 16.26
CA PHE A 122 9.63 12.41 16.29
C PHE A 122 8.89 12.69 17.60
N THR A 123 9.54 12.49 18.74
CA THR A 123 8.90 12.66 20.06
C THR A 123 8.46 14.12 20.27
N SER A 124 9.31 15.08 19.89
CA SER A 124 9.00 16.51 19.94
C SER A 124 7.86 16.86 18.98
N ALA A 125 7.91 16.32 17.76
CA ALA A 125 6.89 16.51 16.75
C ALA A 125 5.52 15.97 17.16
N LEU A 126 5.53 14.79 17.78
CA LEU A 126 4.36 14.16 18.34
C LEU A 126 3.78 15.01 19.45
N GLY A 127 4.58 15.44 20.43
CA GLY A 127 4.15 16.29 21.54
C GLY A 127 3.43 17.55 21.09
N ASN A 128 3.98 18.24 20.09
CA ASN A 128 3.36 19.44 19.50
C ASN A 128 2.07 19.15 18.72
N SER A 129 1.82 17.90 18.34
CA SER A 129 0.70 17.47 17.48
C SER A 129 -0.44 16.78 18.24
N LEU A 130 -0.32 16.65 19.56
CA LEU A 130 -1.36 16.07 20.40
C LEU A 130 -2.50 17.07 20.65
N ASN A 131 -3.73 16.62 20.44
CA ASN A 131 -4.91 17.32 20.95
C ASN A 131 -5.08 17.07 22.45
N LYS A 132 -5.96 17.83 23.12
CA LYS A 132 -6.34 17.69 24.55
C LYS A 132 -6.72 16.25 24.96
N GLY A 133 -7.13 15.40 24.01
CA GLY A 133 -7.45 14.00 24.24
C GLY A 133 -6.34 12.99 23.89
N GLY A 134 -5.09 13.42 23.71
CA GLY A 134 -3.97 12.53 23.36
C GLY A 134 -4.03 11.95 21.93
N LYS A 135 -4.96 12.43 21.10
CA LYS A 135 -5.09 12.04 19.69
C LYS A 135 -4.13 12.87 18.84
N VAL A 136 -3.37 12.19 18.00
CA VAL A 136 -2.47 12.84 17.03
C VAL A 136 -3.27 13.40 15.87
N ASN A 137 -3.14 14.69 15.59
CA ASN A 137 -3.68 15.27 14.37
C ASN A 137 -2.74 14.96 13.20
N TYR A 138 -3.16 14.08 12.29
CA TYR A 138 -2.39 13.68 11.11
C TYR A 138 -1.84 14.87 10.33
N SER A 139 -2.66 15.88 10.03
CA SER A 139 -2.23 17.02 9.19
C SER A 139 -1.18 17.91 9.85
N GLN A 140 -1.17 17.98 11.18
CA GLN A 140 -0.18 18.75 11.94
C GLN A 140 1.10 17.95 12.13
N TRP A 141 0.95 16.68 12.51
CA TRP A 141 2.06 15.77 12.80
C TRP A 141 2.98 15.56 11.60
N ILE A 142 2.44 15.34 10.40
CA ILE A 142 3.28 15.17 9.19
C ILE A 142 4.13 16.41 8.88
N GLY A 143 3.68 17.60 9.33
CA GLY A 143 4.33 18.89 9.13
C GLY A 143 5.37 19.25 10.17
N THR A 144 5.64 18.39 11.16
CA THR A 144 6.46 18.77 12.32
C THR A 144 7.88 18.21 12.29
N SER A 145 8.14 17.15 11.52
CA SER A 145 9.52 16.64 11.29
C SER A 145 9.73 16.26 9.83
N LYS A 146 10.93 16.53 9.31
CA LYS A 146 11.35 16.13 7.96
C LYS A 146 11.29 14.62 7.78
N ALA A 147 11.75 13.84 8.75
CA ALA A 147 11.78 12.39 8.67
C ALA A 147 10.35 11.83 8.48
N THR A 148 9.43 12.25 9.35
CA THR A 148 8.00 11.90 9.26
C THR A 148 7.39 12.31 7.93
N CYS A 149 7.67 13.53 7.45
CA CYS A 149 7.18 14.03 6.17
C CYS A 149 7.64 13.15 5.00
N LEU A 150 8.93 12.78 4.96
CA LEU A 150 9.50 11.95 3.89
C LEU A 150 8.96 10.52 3.92
N GLU A 151 8.87 9.90 5.09
CA GLU A 151 8.32 8.56 5.25
C GLU A 151 6.83 8.49 4.86
N MET A 152 6.04 9.51 5.21
CA MET A 152 4.66 9.62 4.74
C MET A 152 4.57 9.85 3.22
N LYS A 153 5.51 10.59 2.61
CA LYS A 153 5.61 10.69 1.14
C LYS A 153 5.95 9.36 0.49
N SER A 154 6.79 8.55 1.13
CA SER A 154 7.06 7.18 0.67
C SER A 154 5.80 6.32 0.72
N ILE A 155 5.03 6.36 1.82
CA ILE A 155 3.75 5.63 1.91
C ILE A 155 2.78 6.09 0.81
N TRP A 156 2.64 7.40 0.60
CA TRP A 156 1.80 7.96 -0.45
C TRP A 156 2.23 7.53 -1.85
N GLY A 157 3.52 7.62 -2.17
CA GLY A 157 4.08 7.21 -3.45
C GLY A 157 3.93 5.71 -3.70
N LEU A 158 4.19 4.88 -2.68
CA LEU A 158 3.96 3.43 -2.75
C LEU A 158 2.49 3.09 -2.95
N SER A 159 1.56 3.84 -2.33
CA SER A 159 0.12 3.67 -2.55
C SER A 159 -0.28 3.94 -4.00
N ILE A 160 0.25 5.00 -4.63
CA ILE A 160 0.03 5.28 -6.06
C ILE A 160 0.63 4.17 -6.93
N ALA A 161 1.85 3.74 -6.63
CA ALA A 161 2.48 2.64 -7.36
C ALA A 161 1.65 1.34 -7.24
N LEU A 162 1.12 1.03 -6.06
CA LEU A 162 0.23 -0.10 -5.85
C LEU A 162 -1.05 0.00 -6.68
N CYS A 163 -1.67 1.17 -6.82
CA CYS A 163 -2.83 1.37 -7.72
C CYS A 163 -2.49 0.95 -9.17
N ILE A 164 -1.32 1.36 -9.68
CA ILE A 164 -0.85 0.97 -11.02
C ILE A 164 -0.66 -0.54 -11.09
N LEU A 165 -0.02 -1.15 -10.10
CA LEU A 165 0.22 -2.59 -10.08
C LEU A 165 -1.06 -3.43 -9.99
N PHE A 166 -2.04 -3.01 -9.18
CA PHE A 166 -3.36 -3.65 -9.13
C PHE A 166 -4.12 -3.51 -10.45
N THR A 167 -3.93 -2.40 -11.17
CA THR A 167 -4.47 -2.27 -12.54
C THR A 167 -3.86 -3.30 -13.48
N PHE A 168 -2.53 -3.45 -13.49
CA PHE A 168 -1.87 -4.47 -14.31
C PHE A 168 -2.27 -5.90 -13.92
N SER A 169 -2.43 -6.17 -12.62
CA SER A 169 -2.93 -7.46 -12.13
C SER A 169 -4.37 -7.75 -12.60
N ALA A 170 -5.26 -6.76 -12.52
CA ALA A 170 -6.63 -6.89 -13.01
C ALA A 170 -6.67 -7.10 -14.55
N VAL A 171 -5.89 -6.33 -15.32
CA VAL A 171 -5.84 -6.49 -16.78
C VAL A 171 -5.28 -7.85 -17.18
N SER A 172 -4.20 -8.31 -16.52
CA SER A 172 -3.62 -9.61 -16.81
C SER A 172 -4.58 -10.76 -16.48
N THR A 173 -5.28 -10.71 -15.34
CA THR A 173 -6.28 -11.72 -14.96
C THR A 173 -7.49 -11.73 -15.91
N VAL A 174 -7.98 -10.58 -16.37
CA VAL A 174 -9.03 -10.50 -17.40
C VAL A 174 -8.58 -11.13 -18.72
N CYS A 175 -7.35 -10.85 -19.16
CA CYS A 175 -6.80 -11.41 -20.40
C CYS A 175 -6.59 -12.94 -20.30
N LEU A 176 -6.13 -13.44 -19.15
CA LEU A 176 -6.00 -14.88 -18.89
C LEU A 176 -7.36 -15.56 -18.88
N TRP A 177 -8.37 -14.96 -18.23
CA TRP A 177 -9.74 -15.46 -18.24
C TRP A 177 -10.29 -15.59 -19.67
N LYS A 178 -10.13 -14.56 -20.51
CA LYS A 178 -10.56 -14.59 -21.92
C LYS A 178 -9.86 -15.70 -22.71
N ARG A 179 -8.56 -15.92 -22.49
CA ARG A 179 -7.79 -17.01 -23.14
C ARG A 179 -8.29 -18.39 -22.74
N THR A 180 -8.51 -18.62 -21.44
CA THR A 180 -9.03 -19.90 -20.94
C THR A 180 -10.43 -20.19 -21.49
N LYS A 181 -11.29 -19.16 -21.60
CA LYS A 181 -12.62 -19.31 -22.20
C LYS A 181 -12.54 -19.65 -23.70
N LYS A 182 -11.69 -18.97 -24.47
CA LYS A 182 -11.51 -19.26 -25.91
C LYS A 182 -10.98 -20.69 -26.13
N SER A 183 -9.97 -21.10 -25.38
CA SER A 183 -9.43 -22.47 -25.47
C SER A 183 -10.46 -23.54 -25.10
N SER A 184 -11.44 -23.23 -24.25
CA SER A 184 -12.52 -24.16 -23.90
C SER A 184 -13.60 -24.22 -24.99
N ALA A 185 -13.84 -23.11 -25.70
CA ALA A 185 -14.75 -23.08 -26.85
C ALA A 185 -14.19 -23.88 -28.04
N ASP A 186 -12.92 -23.65 -28.40
CA ASP A 186 -12.27 -24.37 -29.52
C ASP A 186 -12.24 -25.90 -29.29
N LYS A 187 -12.19 -26.36 -28.03
CA LYS A 187 -12.24 -27.79 -27.67
C LYS A 187 -13.62 -28.42 -27.77
N ASN A 188 -14.70 -27.64 -27.70
CA ASN A 188 -16.06 -28.15 -27.81
C ASN A 188 -16.55 -28.21 -29.26
N GLU A 189 -15.84 -27.53 -30.18
CA GLU A 189 -16.13 -27.52 -31.61
C GLU A 189 -15.32 -28.58 -32.40
N ALA A 190 -14.35 -29.24 -31.76
CA ALA A 190 -13.52 -30.31 -32.33
C ALA A 190 -14.00 -31.70 -31.86
#